data_AF-A0A7Z7FNN2-F1
#
_entry.id   AF-A0A7Z7FNN2-F1
#
_cell.length_a   1.000
_cell.length_b   1.000
_cell.length_c   1.000
_cell.angle_alpha   90.00
_cell.angle_beta   90.00
_cell.angle_gamma   90.00
#
_symmetry.space_group_name_H-M   'P 1'
#
loop_
_entity.id
_entity.type
_entity.pdbx_description
1 polymer ?
#
loop_
_entity_poly.entity_id
_entity_poly.type
_entity_poly.pdbx_seq_one_letter_code
_entity_poly.pdbx_strand_id
1 'polypeptide(L)'
;MKTKMKLVVVAVLVGSLAACASAPDRAAQDAADYGAYPANYEELVTDAQEAVLKDPQSAQNKYLSTPQKGFMIAAGSSTPIYGYRLCLNVNAKNSYGGYTGSKLTEVFIRNGRVTRYRSITRDDQSLNKRIVDGCAPVMGRFDKQADAQGVLKTEPKGE
;
A
#
# COMPACT_ATOMS: atom_id res chain seq x y z
N MET A 1 53.46 44.96 22.99
CA MET A 1 52.60 44.41 24.07
C MET A 1 51.79 43.26 23.47
N LYS A 2 51.78 42.10 24.13
CA LYS A 2 51.20 40.84 23.63
C LYS A 2 49.74 40.76 24.07
N THR A 3 48.79 40.70 23.14
CA THR A 3 47.38 40.46 23.46
C THR A 3 46.96 39.12 22.85
N LYS A 4 46.74 38.12 23.72
CA LYS A 4 46.24 36.80 23.34
C LYS A 4 44.72 36.90 23.12
N MET A 5 44.26 36.80 21.87
CA MET A 5 42.84 36.65 21.56
C MET A 5 42.47 35.18 21.77
N LYS A 6 41.57 34.90 22.71
CA LYS A 6 41.09 33.56 23.04
C LYS A 6 40.18 33.05 21.92
N LEU A 7 40.43 31.82 21.49
CA LEU A 7 39.63 31.06 20.53
C LEU A 7 38.23 30.84 21.14
N VAL A 8 37.22 31.59 20.72
CA VAL A 8 35.82 31.29 21.05
C VAL A 8 35.36 30.24 20.05
N VAL A 9 35.45 28.98 20.43
CA VAL A 9 34.83 27.86 19.70
C VAL A 9 33.33 27.96 19.94
N VAL A 10 32.61 28.63 19.03
CA VAL A 10 31.15 28.52 18.96
C VAL A 10 30.83 27.13 18.44
N ALA A 11 30.59 26.20 19.37
CA ALA A 11 30.06 24.88 19.07
C ALA A 11 28.63 25.05 18.52
N VAL A 12 28.50 25.15 17.19
CA VAL A 12 27.21 25.06 16.52
C VAL A 12 26.76 23.61 16.63
N LEU A 13 26.01 23.30 17.70
CA LEU A 13 25.21 22.08 17.79
C LEU A 13 24.13 22.14 16.71
N VAL A 14 24.44 21.60 15.53
CA VAL A 14 23.44 21.28 14.52
C VAL A 14 22.64 20.09 15.03
N GLY A 15 21.60 20.38 15.82
CA GLY A 15 20.58 19.41 16.20
C GLY A 15 19.85 18.95 14.94
N SER A 16 20.22 17.78 14.45
CA SER A 16 19.51 17.11 13.37
C SER A 16 18.18 16.61 13.96
N LEU A 17 17.09 17.36 13.81
CA LEU A 17 15.76 16.84 14.07
C LEU A 17 15.44 15.82 12.96
N ALA A 18 15.82 14.56 13.19
CA ALA A 18 15.30 13.46 12.40
C ALA A 18 13.81 13.32 12.71
N ALA A 19 12.96 13.87 11.84
CA ALA A 19 11.52 13.64 11.88
C ALA A 19 11.26 12.19 11.48
N CYS A 20 11.25 11.27 12.44
CA CYS A 20 10.71 9.93 12.25
C CYS A 20 9.21 10.07 11.97
N ALA A 21 8.80 9.91 10.72
CA ALA A 21 7.39 9.76 10.37
C ALA A 21 6.90 8.41 10.90
N SER A 22 6.31 8.40 12.10
CA SER A 22 5.66 7.23 12.69
C SER A 22 4.22 7.08 12.17
N ALA A 23 3.70 5.85 12.23
CA ALA A 23 2.27 5.63 12.01
C ALA A 23 1.45 6.46 13.03
N PRO A 24 0.24 6.94 12.66
CA PRO A 24 -0.62 7.66 13.60
C PRO A 24 -0.96 6.78 14.79
N ASP A 25 -1.01 7.37 15.99
CA ASP A 25 -1.38 6.63 17.19
C ASP A 25 -2.84 6.15 17.13
N ARG A 26 -3.21 5.26 18.07
CA ARG A 26 -4.54 4.63 18.08
C ARG A 26 -5.67 5.65 18.29
N ALA A 27 -5.47 6.63 19.16
CA ALA A 27 -6.48 7.64 19.46
C ALA A 27 -6.74 8.53 18.23
N ALA A 28 -5.69 8.90 17.50
CA ALA A 28 -5.80 9.64 16.24
C ALA A 28 -6.54 8.83 15.17
N GLN A 29 -6.31 7.51 15.08
CA GLN A 29 -7.04 6.65 14.16
C GLN A 29 -8.53 6.52 14.54
N ASP A 30 -8.85 6.34 15.82
CA ASP A 30 -10.24 6.16 16.27
C ASP A 30 -11.07 7.43 16.05
N ALA A 31 -10.46 8.62 16.13
CA ALA A 31 -11.11 9.91 15.92
C ALA A 31 -11.07 10.42 14.46
N ALA A 32 -10.38 9.72 13.55
CA ALA A 32 -10.14 10.21 12.20
C ALA A 32 -11.38 10.21 11.29
N ASP A 33 -11.42 11.18 10.36
CA ASP A 33 -12.39 11.21 9.26
C ASP A 33 -11.91 10.35 8.07
N TYR A 34 -12.45 9.14 8.00
CA TYR A 34 -12.23 8.20 6.90
C TYR A 34 -13.05 8.53 5.64
N GLY A 35 -13.97 9.51 5.71
CA GLY A 35 -14.94 9.78 4.67
C GLY A 35 -16.08 8.76 4.63
N ALA A 36 -16.93 8.86 3.61
CA ALA A 36 -18.06 7.95 3.44
C ALA A 36 -17.61 6.52 3.10
N TYR A 37 -18.23 5.52 3.74
CA TYR A 37 -17.99 4.12 3.41
C TYR A 37 -18.37 3.83 1.95
N PRO A 38 -17.48 3.24 1.14
CA PRO A 38 -17.74 3.02 -0.28
C PRO A 38 -18.57 1.75 -0.46
N ALA A 39 -19.89 1.84 -0.31
CA ALA A 39 -20.77 0.69 -0.50
C ALA A 39 -20.72 0.11 -1.93
N ASN A 40 -20.44 0.96 -2.93
CA ASN A 40 -20.28 0.58 -4.34
C ASN A 40 -18.81 0.33 -4.73
N TYR A 41 -17.99 -0.18 -3.81
CA TYR A 41 -16.55 -0.33 -4.05
C TYR A 41 -16.18 -1.18 -5.27
N GLU A 42 -17.02 -2.14 -5.68
CA GLU A 42 -16.75 -2.97 -6.86
C GLU A 42 -16.84 -2.17 -8.15
N GLU A 43 -17.86 -1.30 -8.28
CA GLU A 43 -18.01 -0.36 -9.39
C GLU A 43 -16.81 0.60 -9.44
N LEU A 44 -16.43 1.17 -8.29
CA LEU A 44 -15.27 2.05 -8.19
C LEU A 44 -13.96 1.38 -8.61
N VAL A 45 -13.81 0.07 -8.34
CA VAL A 45 -12.65 -0.72 -8.79
C VAL A 45 -12.70 -0.92 -10.30
N THR A 46 -13.84 -1.29 -10.86
CA THR A 46 -14.01 -1.44 -12.32
C THR A 46 -13.72 -0.12 -13.04
N ASP A 47 -14.23 1.01 -12.56
CA ASP A 47 -13.94 2.34 -13.12
C ASP A 47 -12.45 2.67 -13.08
N ALA A 48 -11.77 2.36 -11.98
CA ALA A 48 -10.33 2.56 -11.87
C ALA A 48 -9.55 1.63 -12.82
N GLN A 49 -10.07 0.43 -13.08
CA GLN A 49 -9.47 -0.56 -13.98
C GLN A 49 -9.47 -0.11 -15.44
N GLU A 50 -10.50 0.61 -15.88
CA GLU A 50 -10.58 1.22 -17.21
C GLU A 50 -9.38 2.15 -17.51
N ALA A 51 -8.84 2.80 -16.48
CA ALA A 51 -7.70 3.72 -16.64
C ALA A 51 -6.32 3.04 -16.59
N VAL A 52 -6.21 1.85 -15.99
CA VAL A 52 -4.90 1.26 -15.63
C VAL A 52 -4.61 -0.09 -16.28
N LEU A 53 -5.63 -0.87 -16.65
CA LEU A 53 -5.46 -2.17 -17.29
C LEU A 53 -5.35 -2.03 -18.81
N LYS A 54 -4.65 -2.97 -19.45
CA LYS A 54 -4.54 -3.01 -20.92
C LYS A 54 -5.78 -3.57 -21.59
N ASP A 55 -6.50 -4.45 -20.91
CA ASP A 55 -7.80 -4.99 -21.30
C ASP A 55 -8.68 -5.03 -20.04
N PRO A 56 -9.35 -3.92 -19.71
CA PRO A 56 -10.16 -3.79 -18.49
C PRO A 56 -11.30 -4.81 -18.41
N GLN A 57 -11.94 -5.10 -19.54
CA GLN A 57 -13.07 -6.03 -19.63
C GLN A 57 -12.67 -7.49 -19.36
N SER A 58 -11.38 -7.82 -19.47
CA SER A 58 -10.84 -9.13 -19.10
C SER A 58 -10.54 -9.32 -17.61
N ALA A 59 -10.71 -8.27 -16.79
CA ALA A 59 -10.28 -8.30 -15.40
C ALA A 59 -11.03 -9.38 -14.60
N GLN A 60 -10.24 -10.26 -13.97
CA GLN A 60 -10.71 -11.23 -13.01
C GLN A 60 -10.34 -10.73 -11.61
N ASN A 61 -11.35 -10.27 -10.87
CA ASN A 61 -11.20 -9.69 -9.54
C ASN A 61 -11.57 -10.70 -8.46
N LYS A 62 -10.63 -11.01 -7.56
CA LYS A 62 -10.86 -11.82 -6.36
C LYS A 62 -10.60 -10.96 -5.12
N TYR A 63 -11.68 -10.40 -4.57
CA TYR A 63 -11.62 -9.60 -3.35
C TYR A 63 -11.20 -10.44 -2.14
N LEU A 64 -10.27 -9.93 -1.33
CA LEU A 64 -9.80 -10.61 -0.10
C LEU A 64 -10.61 -10.19 1.13
N SER A 65 -11.33 -9.06 1.04
CA SER A 65 -12.18 -8.51 2.10
C SER A 65 -13.09 -7.43 1.51
N THR A 66 -14.08 -6.97 2.29
CA THR A 66 -14.73 -5.69 2.06
C THR A 66 -13.80 -4.52 2.45
N PRO A 67 -14.06 -3.27 2.02
CA PRO A 67 -13.22 -2.12 2.36
C PRO A 67 -13.00 -1.97 3.88
N GLN A 68 -11.74 -1.89 4.29
CA GLN A 68 -11.29 -1.76 5.68
C GLN A 68 -10.84 -0.33 5.96
N LYS A 69 -11.11 0.20 7.16
CA LYS A 69 -10.53 1.48 7.59
C LYS A 69 -9.01 1.41 7.52
N GLY A 70 -8.39 2.43 6.97
CA GLY A 70 -6.94 2.56 6.92
C GLY A 70 -6.49 3.98 6.63
N PHE A 71 -5.18 4.15 6.52
CA PHE A 71 -4.59 5.41 6.12
C PHE A 71 -3.49 5.19 5.09
N MET A 72 -3.16 6.25 4.38
CA MET A 72 -1.96 6.33 3.56
C MET A 72 -1.25 7.65 3.81
N ILE A 73 0.06 7.65 3.63
CA ILE A 73 0.85 8.87 3.57
C ILE A 73 1.14 9.15 2.10
N ALA A 74 0.80 10.34 1.63
CA ALA A 74 1.10 10.77 0.26
C ALA A 74 2.60 11.06 0.12
N ALA A 75 3.16 10.90 -1.08
CA ALA A 75 4.56 11.23 -1.32
C ALA A 75 4.80 12.72 -1.01
N GLY A 76 5.85 13.01 -0.23
CA GLY A 76 6.16 14.38 0.20
C GLY A 76 5.27 14.94 1.30
N SER A 77 4.35 14.14 1.86
CA SER A 77 3.53 14.52 3.02
C SER A 77 3.96 13.74 4.25
N SER A 78 3.84 14.35 5.43
CA SER A 78 3.89 13.67 6.74
C SER A 78 2.48 13.46 7.32
N THR A 79 1.46 14.00 6.67
CA THR A 79 0.08 13.95 7.16
C THR A 79 -0.62 12.70 6.62
N PRO A 80 -1.19 11.86 7.50
CA PRO A 80 -1.98 10.71 7.08
C PRO A 80 -3.28 11.17 6.40
N ILE A 81 -3.62 10.52 5.29
CA ILE A 81 -4.93 10.59 4.66
C ILE A 81 -5.69 9.33 5.04
N TYR A 82 -6.79 9.50 5.76
CA TYR A 82 -7.65 8.41 6.22
C TYR A 82 -8.71 8.09 5.17
N GLY A 83 -9.01 6.80 5.02
CA GLY A 83 -9.90 6.28 4.01
C GLY A 83 -10.07 4.77 4.11
N TYR A 84 -10.56 4.17 3.04
CA TYR A 84 -10.86 2.74 3.00
C TYR A 84 -9.87 2.02 2.08
N ARG A 85 -9.20 1.03 2.65
CA ARG A 85 -8.29 0.14 1.94
C ARG A 85 -9.04 -1.12 1.53
N LEU A 86 -8.87 -1.51 0.28
CA LEU A 86 -9.42 -2.73 -0.30
C LEU A 86 -8.27 -3.52 -0.93
N CYS A 87 -8.20 -4.80 -0.58
CA CYS A 87 -7.19 -5.71 -1.12
C CYS A 87 -7.88 -6.79 -1.94
N LEU A 88 -7.38 -6.99 -3.16
CA LEU A 88 -7.90 -7.96 -4.11
C LEU A 88 -6.77 -8.53 -4.96
N ASN A 89 -6.98 -9.73 -5.48
CA ASN A 89 -6.16 -10.30 -6.53
C ASN A 89 -6.78 -9.94 -7.89
N VAL A 90 -5.96 -9.38 -8.78
CA VAL A 90 -6.37 -8.99 -10.14
C VAL A 90 -5.56 -9.77 -11.15
N ASN A 91 -6.24 -10.46 -12.06
CA ASN A 91 -5.62 -11.04 -13.25
C ASN A 91 -6.31 -10.47 -14.49
N ALA A 92 -5.53 -9.92 -15.41
CA ALA A 92 -6.06 -9.31 -16.63
C ALA A 92 -5.13 -9.61 -17.82
N LYS A 93 -5.69 -9.51 -19.03
CA LYS A 93 -4.96 -9.70 -20.26
C LYS A 93 -4.05 -8.50 -20.58
N ASN A 94 -2.95 -8.79 -21.25
CA ASN A 94 -2.09 -7.77 -21.86
C ASN A 94 -2.57 -7.42 -23.28
N SER A 95 -1.85 -6.54 -23.97
CA SER A 95 -2.14 -6.13 -25.34
C SER A 95 -2.07 -7.26 -26.38
N TYR A 96 -1.51 -8.42 -26.03
CA TYR A 96 -1.46 -9.62 -26.88
C TYR A 96 -2.58 -10.61 -26.56
N GLY A 97 -3.52 -10.25 -25.68
CA GLY A 97 -4.68 -11.07 -25.31
C GLY A 97 -4.40 -12.17 -24.28
N GLY A 98 -3.16 -12.28 -23.78
CA GLY A 98 -2.77 -13.28 -22.78
C GLY A 98 -2.85 -12.74 -21.34
N TYR A 99 -3.32 -13.56 -20.40
CA TYR A 99 -3.32 -13.22 -18.98
C TYR A 99 -1.90 -13.07 -18.43
N THR A 100 -1.70 -12.08 -17.56
CA THR A 100 -0.37 -11.74 -17.00
C THR A 100 -0.09 -12.35 -15.63
N GLY A 101 -1.02 -13.15 -15.12
CA GLY A 101 -0.96 -13.75 -13.79
C GLY A 101 -1.68 -12.90 -12.74
N SER A 102 -2.16 -13.57 -11.69
CA SER A 102 -2.84 -12.94 -10.56
C SER A 102 -1.87 -12.09 -9.75
N LYS A 103 -2.22 -10.82 -9.52
CA LYS A 103 -1.42 -9.86 -8.75
C LYS A 103 -2.21 -9.32 -7.57
N LEU A 104 -1.60 -9.38 -6.38
CA LEU A 104 -2.10 -8.67 -5.21
C LEU A 104 -2.14 -7.17 -5.50
N THR A 105 -3.31 -6.58 -5.30
CA THR A 105 -3.62 -5.19 -5.62
C THR A 105 -4.18 -4.51 -4.38
N GLU A 106 -3.62 -3.35 -4.06
CA GLU A 106 -4.12 -2.41 -3.06
C GLU A 106 -4.91 -1.31 -3.78
N VAL A 107 -6.14 -1.11 -3.34
CA VAL A 107 -7.00 0.00 -3.73
C VAL A 107 -7.28 0.85 -2.49
N PHE A 108 -7.11 2.17 -2.59
CA PHE A 108 -7.49 3.11 -1.53
C PHE A 108 -8.62 4.01 -2.04
N ILE A 109 -9.69 4.07 -1.26
CA ILE A 109 -10.94 4.74 -1.59
C ILE A 109 -11.24 5.78 -0.52
N ARG A 110 -11.58 7.00 -0.93
CA ARG A 110 -12.07 8.04 -0.02
C ARG A 110 -13.15 8.86 -0.72
N ASN A 111 -14.28 9.07 -0.05
CA ASN A 111 -15.40 9.87 -0.56
C ASN A 111 -15.83 9.48 -1.98
N GLY A 112 -16.06 8.17 -2.20
CA GLY A 112 -16.53 7.63 -3.48
C GLY A 112 -15.50 7.70 -4.61
N ARG A 113 -14.21 7.87 -4.31
CA ARG A 113 -13.14 7.94 -5.32
C ARG A 113 -12.00 7.01 -4.99
N VAL A 114 -11.54 6.25 -5.98
CA VAL A 114 -10.25 5.55 -5.91
C VAL A 114 -9.13 6.59 -6.01
N THR A 115 -8.41 6.81 -4.91
CA THR A 115 -7.27 7.74 -4.88
C THR A 115 -5.94 7.04 -5.12
N ARG A 116 -5.95 5.70 -5.15
CA ARG A 116 -4.78 4.86 -5.35
C ARG A 116 -5.21 3.48 -5.82
N TYR A 117 -4.63 3.02 -6.92
CA TYR A 117 -4.75 1.66 -7.43
C TYR A 117 -3.35 1.16 -7.77
N ARG A 118 -2.84 0.16 -7.04
CA ARG A 118 -1.46 -0.33 -7.23
C ARG A 118 -1.40 -1.83 -7.03
N SER A 119 -0.74 -2.50 -7.96
CA SER A 119 -0.52 -3.95 -7.93
C SER A 119 0.95 -4.25 -7.66
N ILE A 120 1.22 -5.42 -7.08
CA ILE A 120 2.59 -5.93 -6.99
C ILE A 120 3.18 -6.08 -8.40
N THR A 121 4.49 -5.85 -8.50
CA THR A 121 5.23 -5.92 -9.76
C THR A 121 6.64 -6.48 -9.54
N ARG A 122 7.28 -6.97 -10.60
CA ARG A 122 8.59 -7.65 -10.49
C ARG A 122 9.74 -6.67 -10.18
N ASP A 123 9.59 -5.42 -10.62
CA ASP A 123 10.62 -4.38 -10.64
C ASP A 123 10.64 -3.48 -9.40
N ASP A 124 9.58 -3.49 -8.57
CA ASP A 124 9.49 -2.62 -7.39
C ASP A 124 9.23 -3.41 -6.09
N GLN A 125 10.31 -3.89 -5.49
CA GLN A 125 10.26 -4.58 -4.21
C GLN A 125 9.79 -3.68 -3.05
N SER A 126 10.04 -2.38 -3.15
CA SER A 126 9.65 -1.42 -2.12
C SER A 126 8.14 -1.19 -2.11
N LEU A 127 7.53 -1.09 -3.29
CA LEU A 127 6.08 -1.06 -3.48
C LEU A 127 5.45 -2.37 -3.04
N ASN A 128 6.00 -3.50 -3.47
CA ASN A 128 5.49 -4.82 -3.09
C ASN A 128 5.40 -4.97 -1.58
N LYS A 129 6.46 -4.60 -0.86
CA LYS A 129 6.46 -4.64 0.60
C LYS A 129 5.33 -3.77 1.19
N ARG A 130 5.15 -2.54 0.69
CA ARG A 130 4.08 -1.65 1.15
C ARG A 130 2.68 -2.21 0.90
N ILE A 131 2.46 -2.85 -0.25
CA ILE A 131 1.18 -3.49 -0.59
C ILE A 131 0.95 -4.69 0.34
N VAL A 132 1.96 -5.55 0.53
CA VAL A 132 1.87 -6.75 1.39
C VAL A 132 1.63 -6.35 2.85
N ASP A 133 2.44 -5.46 3.42
CA ASP A 133 2.25 -4.95 4.79
C ASP A 133 0.84 -4.37 4.96
N GLY A 134 0.39 -3.67 3.92
CA GLY A 134 -0.90 -3.04 3.85
C GLY A 134 -2.10 -3.98 3.81
N CYS A 135 -1.95 -5.13 3.17
CA CYS A 135 -2.98 -6.14 3.02
C CYS A 135 -2.85 -7.28 4.03
N ALA A 136 -1.75 -7.33 4.79
CA ALA A 136 -1.49 -8.34 5.82
C ALA A 136 -2.67 -8.60 6.78
N PRO A 137 -3.48 -7.60 7.22
CA PRO A 137 -4.62 -7.86 8.11
C PRO A 137 -5.74 -8.72 7.49
N VAL A 138 -5.82 -8.78 6.15
CA VAL A 138 -6.86 -9.50 5.41
C VAL A 138 -6.31 -10.69 4.62
N MET A 139 -5.00 -10.75 4.42
CA MET A 139 -4.29 -11.93 3.90
C MET A 139 -4.33 -13.09 4.91
N GLY A 140 -4.38 -14.32 4.41
CA GLY A 140 -4.41 -15.53 5.24
C GLY A 140 -5.80 -15.92 5.77
N ARG A 141 -6.80 -15.03 5.71
CA ARG A 141 -8.20 -15.38 6.04
C ARG A 141 -8.88 -16.23 4.95
N PHE A 142 -8.27 -16.30 3.75
CA PHE A 142 -8.65 -17.18 2.63
C PHE A 142 -7.45 -17.79 1.86
N ASP A 143 -6.21 -17.63 2.35
CA ASP A 143 -4.98 -17.92 1.57
C ASP A 143 -4.29 -19.24 1.96
N LYS A 144 -4.96 -20.38 1.76
CA LYS A 144 -4.18 -21.52 1.26
C LYS A 144 -3.87 -21.20 -0.20
N GLN A 145 -2.58 -21.01 -0.47
CA GLN A 145 -1.92 -20.78 -1.78
C GLN A 145 -1.71 -19.31 -2.18
N ALA A 146 -0.54 -18.78 -1.80
CA ALA A 146 0.51 -18.41 -2.75
C ALA A 146 1.76 -17.98 -1.95
N ASP A 147 2.86 -18.73 -2.04
CA ASP A 147 4.14 -18.34 -1.46
C ASP A 147 5.12 -17.76 -2.51
N ALA A 148 5.49 -16.51 -2.21
CA ALA A 148 6.78 -15.82 -2.25
C ALA A 148 7.87 -16.03 -3.33
N GLN A 149 7.70 -16.80 -4.42
CA GLN A 149 8.65 -16.80 -5.55
C GLN A 149 8.06 -17.16 -6.92
N GLY A 150 6.78 -17.54 -6.97
CA GLY A 150 6.21 -18.14 -8.18
C GLY A 150 6.86 -19.48 -8.54
N VAL A 151 7.48 -20.17 -7.57
CA VAL A 151 8.02 -21.53 -7.74
C VAL A 151 7.56 -22.41 -6.58
N LEU A 152 6.95 -23.55 -6.93
CA LEU A 152 6.47 -24.61 -6.04
C LEU A 152 7.63 -25.24 -5.25
N LYS A 153 7.52 -25.28 -3.91
CA LYS A 153 8.21 -26.29 -3.10
C LYS A 153 7.19 -27.09 -2.30
N THR A 154 6.96 -28.32 -2.74
CA THR A 154 6.40 -29.37 -1.90
C THR A 154 7.53 -29.92 -1.04
N GLU A 155 7.45 -29.79 0.28
CA GLU A 155 8.19 -30.68 1.17
C GLU A 155 7.21 -31.34 2.18
N PRO A 156 7.49 -32.60 2.54
CA PRO A 156 6.48 -33.57 2.88
C PRO A 156 6.11 -33.51 4.36
N LYS A 157 4.86 -33.85 4.68
CA LYS A 157 4.47 -34.24 6.04
C LYS A 157 4.65 -35.75 6.21
N GLY A 158 5.58 -36.10 7.07
CA GLY A 158 5.80 -37.39 7.73
C GLY A 158 7.00 -37.13 8.65
N GLU A 159 6.89 -37.17 9.97
CA GLU A 159 6.27 -38.16 10.85
C GLU A 159 5.70 -37.48 12.11
#